data_AF-A0A531ACK6-F1
#
_entry.id   AF-A0A531ACK6-F1
#
_cell.length_a   1.000
_cell.length_b   1.000
_cell.length_c   1.000
_cell.angle_alpha   90.00
_cell.angle_beta   90.00
_cell.angle_gamma   90.00
#
_symmetry.space_group_name_H-M   'P 1'
#
loop_
_entity.id
_entity.type
_entity.pdbx_description
1 polymer ?
#
loop_
_entity_poly.entity_id
_entity_poly.type
_entity_poly.pdbx_seq_one_letter_code
_entity_poly.pdbx_strand_id
1 'polypeptide(L)'
;PTFLDQSSDYIAKGVKAGRFLAMGDKTTKWSYVLTDDLASYLAKAATFPGSEINNQTIDVGWRDGAKSQQEVADLVSEVIKKRLKVRAVPWLVFRALARPVKLFSELGYDLIQMFLFFKKGVYISNISKQEHFFGPAPTSRDAITRWAKSHQLMS
;
A
#
# COMPACT_ATOMS: atom_id res chain seq x y z
N PRO A 1 3.71 2.22 6.15
CA PRO A 1 2.66 1.74 5.21
C PRO A 1 3.19 1.76 3.77
N THR A 2 2.70 0.87 2.92
CA THR A 2 3.07 0.79 1.49
C THR A 2 2.12 1.63 0.66
N PHE A 3 2.62 2.35 -0.34
CA PHE A 3 1.79 3.10 -1.27
C PHE A 3 1.07 2.16 -2.24
N LEU A 4 -0.24 2.30 -2.39
CA LEU A 4 -1.00 1.59 -3.43
C LEU A 4 -0.77 2.21 -4.82
N ASP A 5 -0.49 3.52 -4.88
CA ASP A 5 -0.50 4.38 -6.07
C ASP A 5 0.92 4.80 -6.51
N GLN A 6 1.91 3.92 -6.40
CA GLN A 6 3.30 4.22 -6.79
C GLN A 6 3.41 4.65 -8.28
N SER A 7 4.35 5.56 -8.59
CA SER A 7 4.43 6.20 -9.91
C SER A 7 4.75 5.23 -11.07
N SER A 8 4.19 5.57 -12.24
CA SER A 8 3.91 4.67 -13.38
C SER A 8 2.97 3.49 -13.05
N ASP A 9 2.11 3.67 -12.05
CA ASP A 9 1.16 2.73 -11.43
C ASP A 9 1.02 1.39 -12.17
N TYR A 10 1.99 0.52 -11.89
CA TYR A 10 2.02 -0.86 -12.39
C TYR A 10 0.76 -1.62 -11.99
N ILE A 11 0.15 -1.28 -10.85
CA ILE A 11 -1.10 -1.88 -10.39
C ILE A 11 -2.24 -1.41 -11.29
N ALA A 12 -2.40 -0.10 -11.51
CA ALA A 12 -3.43 0.43 -12.41
C ALA A 12 -3.28 -0.12 -13.84
N LYS A 13 -2.06 -0.20 -14.39
CA LYS A 13 -1.80 -0.82 -15.71
C LYS A 13 -2.21 -2.29 -15.74
N GLY A 14 -1.83 -3.06 -14.71
CA GLY A 14 -2.25 -4.45 -14.56
C GLY A 14 -3.77 -4.59 -14.50
N VAL A 15 -4.43 -3.76 -13.70
CA VAL A 15 -5.89 -3.75 -13.50
C VAL A 15 -6.63 -3.40 -14.79
N LYS A 16 -6.16 -2.41 -15.55
CA LYS A 16 -6.67 -2.10 -16.91
C LYS A 16 -6.60 -3.36 -17.80
N ALA A 17 -5.49 -4.08 -17.74
CA ALA A 17 -5.29 -5.36 -18.43
C ALA A 17 -6.01 -6.57 -17.79
N GLY A 18 -6.81 -6.38 -16.73
CA GLY A 18 -7.58 -7.44 -16.05
C GLY A 18 -6.73 -8.36 -15.15
N ARG A 19 -5.57 -7.90 -14.70
CA ARG A 19 -4.58 -8.68 -13.93
C ARG A 19 -4.21 -7.95 -12.64
N PHE A 20 -3.88 -8.70 -11.61
CA PHE A 20 -3.30 -8.17 -10.38
C PHE A 20 -2.06 -8.99 -10.03
N LEU A 21 -0.90 -8.34 -9.94
CA LEU A 21 0.35 -9.01 -9.58
C LEU A 21 0.55 -8.88 -8.07
N ALA A 22 0.35 -9.99 -7.35
CA ALA A 22 0.60 -10.09 -5.93
C ALA A 22 2.07 -10.39 -5.64
N MET A 23 2.63 -9.76 -4.61
CA MET A 23 4.01 -10.00 -4.18
C MET A 23 4.06 -11.02 -3.04
N GLY A 24 4.82 -12.09 -3.26
CA GLY A 24 5.12 -13.10 -2.25
C GLY A 24 4.08 -14.20 -2.16
N ASP A 25 3.01 -13.91 -1.42
CA ASP A 25 1.84 -14.77 -1.30
C ASP A 25 0.56 -13.94 -1.32
N LYS A 26 -0.57 -14.60 -1.10
CA LYS A 26 -1.90 -14.00 -1.14
C LYS A 26 -2.42 -13.58 0.23
N THR A 27 -1.74 -13.93 1.32
CA THR A 27 -2.31 -13.92 2.68
C THR A 27 -1.53 -13.02 3.65
N THR A 28 -0.26 -12.75 3.38
CA THR A 28 0.56 -11.84 4.18
C THR A 28 -0.07 -10.45 4.16
N LYS A 29 -0.33 -9.91 5.35
CA LYS A 29 -0.94 -8.60 5.52
C LYS A 29 0.11 -7.53 5.75
N TRP A 30 -0.13 -6.36 5.18
CA TRP A 30 0.59 -5.15 5.53
C TRP A 30 -0.28 -3.90 5.36
N SER A 31 0.12 -2.81 6.01
CA SER A 31 -0.61 -1.55 5.95
C SER A 31 -0.37 -0.81 4.64
N TYR A 32 -1.43 -0.22 4.10
CA TYR A 32 -1.40 0.59 2.88
C TYR A 32 -1.80 2.03 3.18
N VAL A 33 -1.37 2.94 2.31
CA VAL A 33 -1.79 4.34 2.27
C VAL A 33 -1.80 4.81 0.81
N LEU A 34 -2.58 5.83 0.48
CA LEU A 34 -2.44 6.56 -0.79
C LEU A 34 -1.44 7.70 -0.64
N THR A 35 -0.76 8.05 -1.73
CA THR A 35 0.19 9.17 -1.75
C THR A 35 -0.51 10.48 -1.40
N ASP A 36 -1.71 10.71 -1.92
CA ASP A 36 -2.53 11.90 -1.61
C ASP A 36 -2.95 11.96 -0.13
N ASP A 37 -3.26 10.81 0.48
CA ASP A 37 -3.61 10.73 1.90
C ASP A 37 -2.40 11.09 2.76
N LEU A 38 -1.23 10.54 2.44
CA LEU A 38 0.01 10.88 3.13
C LEU A 38 0.34 12.38 3.01
N ALA A 39 0.19 12.95 1.81
CA ALA A 39 0.40 14.37 1.59
C ALA A 39 -0.56 15.24 2.43
N SER A 40 -1.83 14.84 2.52
CA SER A 40 -2.80 15.51 3.39
C SER A 40 -2.43 15.41 4.86
N TYR A 41 -1.99 14.24 5.34
CA TYR A 41 -1.55 14.08 6.74
C TYR A 41 -0.30 14.90 7.04
N LEU A 42 0.65 14.98 6.10
CA LEU A 42 1.83 15.81 6.24
C LEU A 42 1.46 17.30 6.35
N ALA A 43 0.54 17.78 5.50
CA ALA A 43 0.05 19.15 5.58
C ALA A 43 -0.63 19.43 6.93
N LYS A 44 -1.52 18.52 7.38
CA LYS A 44 -2.19 18.63 8.69
C LYS A 44 -1.20 18.65 9.85
N ALA A 45 -0.15 17.83 9.79
CA ALA A 45 0.88 17.80 10.81
C ALA A 45 1.68 19.11 10.87
N ALA A 46 2.04 19.66 9.71
CA ALA A 46 2.80 20.90 9.59
C ALA A 46 2.01 22.13 10.08
N THR A 47 0.68 22.11 9.95
CA THR A 47 -0.19 23.22 10.36
C THR A 47 -0.94 22.95 11.66
N PHE A 48 -0.55 21.92 12.41
CA PHE A 48 -1.23 21.55 13.64
C PHE A 48 -0.99 22.63 14.72
N PRO A 49 -2.04 23.16 15.37
CA PRO A 49 -1.91 24.34 16.24
C PRO A 49 -1.22 24.05 17.58
N GLY A 50 -1.26 22.80 18.06
CA GLY A 50 -0.73 22.40 19.35
C GLY A 50 0.70 21.86 19.29
N SER A 51 1.44 21.96 20.40
CA SER A 51 2.81 21.42 20.49
C SER A 51 2.86 19.91 20.73
N GLU A 52 1.74 19.28 21.09
CA GLU A 52 1.63 17.86 21.42
C GLU A 52 1.97 16.92 20.26
N ILE A 53 1.88 17.39 19.03
CA ILE A 53 2.27 16.63 17.84
C ILE A 53 3.79 16.59 17.65
N ASN A 54 4.53 17.53 18.26
CA ASN A 54 5.96 17.65 18.06
C ASN A 54 6.67 16.40 18.59
N ASN A 55 7.68 15.95 17.86
CA ASN A 55 8.48 14.75 18.16
C ASN A 55 7.64 13.46 18.25
N GLN A 56 6.43 13.43 17.69
CA GLN A 56 5.62 12.22 17.60
C GLN A 56 5.92 11.45 16.31
N THR A 57 6.15 10.14 16.44
CA THR A 57 6.01 9.21 15.32
C THR A 57 4.54 8.87 15.15
N ILE A 58 3.98 9.14 13.97
CA ILE A 58 2.58 8.89 13.64
C ILE A 58 2.55 7.89 12.48
N ASP A 59 2.12 6.67 12.76
CA ASP A 59 1.83 5.70 11.72
C ASP A 59 0.54 6.09 11.00
N VAL A 60 0.52 5.94 9.67
CA VAL A 60 -0.69 6.17 8.87
C VAL A 60 -1.12 4.91 8.13
N GLY A 61 -2.42 4.73 7.97
CA GLY A 61 -3.00 3.61 7.24
C GLY A 61 -4.51 3.67 7.13
N TRP A 62 -5.11 2.53 6.79
CA TRP A 62 -6.56 2.36 6.70
C TRP A 62 -7.15 1.89 8.04
N ARG A 63 -8.33 2.41 8.37
CA ARG A 63 -8.95 2.16 9.68
C ARG A 63 -9.47 0.75 9.89
N ASP A 64 -9.78 0.06 8.80
CA ASP A 64 -10.17 -1.35 8.79
C ASP A 64 -8.95 -2.29 8.69
N GLY A 65 -7.76 -1.76 8.97
CA GLY A 65 -6.53 -2.51 9.20
C GLY A 65 -5.75 -2.90 7.94
N ALA A 66 -4.62 -3.56 8.20
CA ALA A 66 -3.74 -4.10 7.17
C ALA A 66 -4.46 -5.11 6.27
N LYS A 67 -4.10 -5.12 4.98
CA LYS A 67 -4.70 -6.02 3.98
C LYS A 67 -3.65 -6.94 3.38
N SER A 68 -4.09 -8.11 2.96
CA SER A 68 -3.33 -8.98 2.08
C SER A 68 -3.48 -8.55 0.62
N GLN A 69 -2.59 -9.05 -0.23
CA GLN A 69 -2.67 -8.79 -1.67
C GLN A 69 -3.96 -9.33 -2.29
N GLN A 70 -4.51 -10.43 -1.76
CA GLN A 70 -5.80 -10.97 -2.21
C GLN A 70 -6.96 -10.06 -1.76
N GLU A 71 -6.98 -9.62 -0.50
CA GLU A 71 -8.00 -8.68 -0.01
C GLU A 71 -7.99 -7.36 -0.82
N VAL A 72 -6.80 -6.83 -1.17
CA VAL A 72 -6.70 -5.64 -2.04
C VAL A 72 -7.25 -5.94 -3.43
N ALA A 73 -6.87 -7.07 -4.05
CA ALA A 73 -7.34 -7.43 -5.39
C ALA A 73 -8.86 -7.64 -5.44
N ASP A 74 -9.45 -8.24 -4.40
CA ASP A 74 -10.88 -8.46 -4.28
C ASP A 74 -11.62 -7.12 -4.12
N LEU A 75 -11.15 -6.24 -3.24
CA LEU A 75 -11.70 -4.89 -3.08
C LEU A 75 -11.62 -4.08 -4.38
N VAL A 76 -10.49 -4.13 -5.10
CA VAL A 76 -10.37 -3.47 -6.40
C VAL A 76 -11.38 -4.07 -7.38
N SER A 77 -11.45 -5.40 -7.49
CA SER A 77 -12.37 -6.11 -8.38
C SER A 77 -13.84 -5.74 -8.12
N GLU A 78 -14.23 -5.63 -6.85
CA GLU A 78 -15.56 -5.19 -6.45
C GLU A 78 -15.82 -3.73 -6.84
N VAL A 79 -14.88 -2.84 -6.51
CA VAL A 79 -14.99 -1.41 -6.80
C VAL A 79 -15.15 -1.17 -8.30
N ILE A 80 -14.31 -1.79 -9.14
CA ILE A 80 -14.36 -1.60 -10.60
C ILE A 80 -15.39 -2.51 -11.31
N LYS A 81 -16.12 -3.35 -10.57
CA LYS A 81 -17.08 -4.35 -11.09
C LYS A 81 -16.50 -5.25 -12.20
N LYS A 82 -15.23 -5.62 -12.10
CA LYS A 82 -14.52 -6.45 -13.09
C LYS A 82 -13.65 -7.48 -12.38
N ARG A 83 -13.75 -8.74 -12.79
CA ARG A 83 -12.91 -9.83 -12.27
C ARG A 83 -11.44 -9.58 -12.63
N LEU A 84 -10.56 -9.73 -11.63
CA LEU A 84 -9.11 -9.64 -11.80
C LEU A 84 -8.46 -11.02 -11.69
N LYS A 85 -7.55 -11.32 -12.62
CA LYS A 85 -6.69 -12.52 -12.51
C LYS A 85 -5.49 -12.21 -11.61
N VAL A 86 -5.55 -12.70 -10.37
CA VAL A 86 -4.47 -12.55 -9.39
C VAL A 86 -3.35 -13.58 -9.65
N ARG A 87 -2.11 -13.11 -9.82
CA ARG A 87 -0.91 -13.95 -9.89
C ARG A 87 0.07 -13.54 -8.81
N ALA A 88 0.54 -14.49 -8.00
CA ALA A 88 1.53 -14.21 -6.97
C ALA A 88 2.95 -14.56 -7.43
N VAL A 89 3.91 -13.68 -7.19
CA VAL A 89 5.35 -13.98 -7.34
C VAL A 89 5.82 -14.63 -6.03
N PRO A 90 6.25 -15.91 -6.01
CA PRO A 90 6.57 -16.60 -4.77
C PRO A 90 7.74 -15.96 -4.00
N TRP A 91 7.71 -16.00 -2.66
CA TRP A 91 8.81 -15.51 -1.80
C TRP A 91 10.19 -16.10 -2.13
N LEU A 92 10.23 -17.34 -2.62
CA LEU A 92 11.47 -17.99 -3.03
C LEU A 92 12.16 -17.25 -4.18
N VAL A 93 11.38 -16.69 -5.11
CA VAL A 93 11.88 -15.89 -6.23
C VAL A 93 12.59 -14.64 -5.70
N PHE A 94 11.97 -13.91 -4.76
CA PHE A 94 12.59 -12.74 -4.14
C PHE A 94 13.91 -13.08 -3.44
N ARG A 95 13.97 -14.20 -2.68
CA ARG A 95 15.20 -14.64 -2.02
C ARG A 95 16.30 -14.99 -3.02
N ALA A 96 15.95 -15.68 -4.11
CA ALA A 96 16.91 -16.08 -5.15
C ALA A 96 17.47 -14.87 -5.91
N LEU A 97 16.63 -13.86 -6.18
CA LEU A 97 17.02 -12.67 -6.94
C LEU A 97 17.73 -11.60 -6.12
N ALA A 98 17.62 -11.60 -4.78
CA ALA A 98 18.20 -10.55 -3.94
C ALA A 98 19.70 -10.33 -4.20
N ARG A 99 20.53 -11.37 -4.13
CA ARG A 99 21.99 -11.23 -4.29
C ARG A 99 22.41 -10.88 -5.72
N PRO A 100 21.86 -11.52 -6.77
CA PRO A 100 22.14 -11.11 -8.14
C PRO A 100 21.76 -9.66 -8.41
N VAL A 101 20.54 -9.24 -8.05
CA VAL A 101 20.03 -7.88 -8.34
C VAL A 101 20.91 -6.79 -7.75
N LYS A 102 21.49 -7.03 -6.57
CA LYS A 102 22.43 -6.10 -5.94
C LYS A 102 23.61 -5.70 -6.84
N LEU A 103 24.07 -6.59 -7.73
CA LEU A 103 25.23 -6.33 -8.59
C LEU A 103 24.94 -5.30 -9.70
N PHE A 104 23.66 -5.04 -10.01
CA PHE A 104 23.26 -4.18 -11.13
C PHE A 104 22.19 -3.15 -10.78
N SER A 105 21.55 -3.25 -9.61
CA SER A 105 20.58 -2.25 -9.14
C SER A 105 20.46 -2.26 -7.61
N GLU A 106 20.97 -1.22 -6.96
CA GLU A 106 20.77 -1.00 -5.53
C GLU A 106 19.30 -0.78 -5.19
N LEU A 107 18.59 0.05 -5.98
CA LEU A 107 17.16 0.26 -5.83
C LEU A 107 16.36 -1.06 -5.94
N GLY A 108 16.69 -1.90 -6.92
CA GLY A 108 16.05 -3.20 -7.09
C GLY A 108 16.31 -4.13 -5.90
N TYR A 109 17.51 -4.10 -5.34
CA TYR A 109 17.86 -4.85 -4.15
C TYR A 109 17.05 -4.39 -2.93
N ASP A 110 16.95 -3.08 -2.71
CA ASP A 110 16.20 -2.50 -1.59
C ASP A 110 14.71 -2.81 -1.67
N LEU A 111 14.12 -2.77 -2.88
CA LEU A 111 12.73 -3.19 -3.10
C LEU A 111 12.53 -4.68 -2.74
N ILE A 112 13.46 -5.56 -3.13
CA ILE A 112 13.41 -6.98 -2.75
C ILE A 112 13.52 -7.14 -1.23
N GLN A 113 14.44 -6.42 -0.58
CA GLN A 113 14.58 -6.46 0.88
C GLN A 113 13.32 -5.96 1.59
N MET A 114 12.69 -4.90 1.09
CA MET A 114 11.42 -4.37 1.59
C MET A 114 10.32 -5.43 1.51
N PHE A 115 10.15 -6.12 0.37
CA PHE A 115 9.17 -7.20 0.25
C PHE A 115 9.47 -8.38 1.18
N LEU A 116 10.74 -8.76 1.34
CA LEU A 116 11.15 -9.80 2.29
C LEU A 116 10.93 -9.39 3.75
N PHE A 117 10.98 -8.10 4.06
CA PHE A 117 10.59 -7.57 5.36
C PHE A 117 9.08 -7.66 5.58
N PHE A 118 8.26 -7.32 4.57
CA PHE A 118 6.80 -7.44 4.65
C PHE A 118 6.34 -8.87 4.93
N LYS A 119 7.03 -9.88 4.37
CA LYS A 119 6.81 -11.30 4.66
C LYS A 119 6.81 -11.61 6.17
N LYS A 120 7.53 -10.86 7.00
CA LYS A 120 7.56 -11.07 8.45
C LYS A 120 6.23 -10.75 9.15
N GLY A 121 5.27 -10.11 8.45
CA GLY A 121 3.95 -9.78 8.99
C GLY A 121 3.95 -8.65 10.03
N VAL A 122 5.07 -7.93 10.17
CA VAL A 122 5.23 -6.85 11.17
C VAL A 122 5.02 -5.45 10.59
N TYR A 123 4.76 -5.33 9.28
CA TYR A 123 4.56 -4.04 8.62
C TYR A 123 3.10 -3.57 8.74
N ILE A 124 2.67 -3.39 9.99
CA ILE A 124 1.29 -3.03 10.37
C ILE A 124 1.35 -1.73 11.18
N SER A 125 0.57 -0.74 10.73
CA SER A 125 0.49 0.60 11.30
C SER A 125 -0.43 0.66 12.51
N ASN A 126 0.02 1.30 13.59
CA ASN A 126 -0.84 1.68 14.72
C ASN A 126 -1.39 3.10 14.51
N ILE A 127 -2.62 3.17 14.01
CA ILE A 127 -3.24 4.43 13.57
C ILE A 127 -3.86 5.27 14.70
N SER A 128 -3.73 4.88 15.97
CA SER A 128 -4.37 5.62 17.08
C SER A 128 -3.95 7.09 17.11
N LYS A 129 -2.68 7.39 16.78
CA LYS A 129 -2.19 8.77 16.69
C LYS A 129 -2.66 9.48 15.42
N GLN A 130 -2.75 8.78 14.29
CA GLN A 130 -3.33 9.34 13.06
C GLN A 130 -4.77 9.79 13.32
N GLU A 131 -5.59 8.94 13.96
CA GLU A 131 -6.97 9.29 14.26
C GLU A 131 -7.09 10.40 15.30
N HIS A 132 -6.20 10.42 16.30
CA HIS A 132 -6.14 11.47 17.30
C HIS A 132 -5.81 12.85 16.70
N PHE A 133 -4.76 12.94 15.88
CA PHE A 133 -4.28 14.23 15.36
C PHE A 133 -4.97 14.69 14.08
N PHE A 134 -5.41 13.77 13.21
CA PHE A 134 -5.88 14.10 11.86
C PHE A 134 -7.36 13.81 11.61
N GLY A 135 -8.06 13.28 12.61
CA GLY A 135 -9.43 12.79 12.49
C GLY A 135 -9.50 11.38 11.89
N PRO A 136 -10.72 10.87 11.61
CA PRO A 136 -10.91 9.46 11.23
C PRO A 136 -10.11 9.11 9.97
N ALA A 137 -9.37 7.99 10.04
CA ALA A 137 -8.66 7.44 8.91
C ALA A 137 -9.65 6.87 7.87
N PRO A 138 -9.31 6.85 6.57
CA PRO A 138 -10.17 6.27 5.55
C PRO A 138 -10.27 4.75 5.71
N THR A 139 -11.37 4.17 5.23
CA THR A 139 -11.43 2.71 5.02
C THR A 139 -10.66 2.33 3.76
N SER A 140 -10.24 1.07 3.68
CA SER A 140 -9.63 0.50 2.47
C SER A 140 -10.52 0.66 1.24
N ARG A 141 -11.84 0.49 1.39
CA ARG A 141 -12.82 0.67 0.31
C ARG A 141 -12.88 2.12 -0.17
N ASP A 142 -12.90 3.10 0.74
CA ASP A 142 -12.94 4.52 0.38
C ASP A 142 -11.68 4.95 -0.35
N ALA A 143 -10.52 4.52 0.15
CA ALA A 143 -9.23 4.77 -0.48
C ALA A 143 -9.17 4.15 -1.88
N ILE A 144 -9.46 2.85 -2.01
CA ILE A 144 -9.44 2.15 -3.31
C ILE A 144 -10.44 2.77 -4.30
N THR A 145 -11.61 3.22 -3.83
CA THR A 145 -12.59 3.91 -4.69
C THR A 145 -12.05 5.23 -5.23
N ARG A 146 -11.42 6.06 -4.38
CA ARG A 146 -10.78 7.31 -4.82
C ARG A 146 -9.65 7.05 -5.82
N TRP A 147 -8.78 6.08 -5.51
CA TRP A 147 -7.71 5.64 -6.41
C TRP A 147 -8.23 5.16 -7.76
N ALA A 148 -9.29 4.34 -7.78
CA ALA A 148 -9.87 3.82 -9.01
C ALA A 148 -10.48 4.94 -9.87
N LYS A 149 -11.12 5.94 -9.24
CA LYS A 149 -11.63 7.13 -9.94
C LYS A 149 -10.52 7.97 -10.53
N SER A 150 -9.46 8.28 -9.77
CA SER A 150 -8.35 9.11 -10.26
C SER A 150 -7.61 8.47 -11.45
N HIS A 151 -7.64 7.13 -11.55
CA HIS A 151 -7.00 6.37 -12.62
C HIS A 151 -7.93 5.97 -13.79
N GLN A 152 -9.19 6.45 -13.77
CA GLN A 152 -10.22 6.12 -14.78
C GLN A 152 -10.42 4.60 -14.94
N LEU A 153 -10.40 3.88 -13.82
CA LEU A 153 -10.65 2.44 -13.78
C LEU A 153 -12.14 2.10 -13.67
N MET A 154 -12.96 3.13 -13.45
CA MET A 154 -14.40 3.06 -13.32
C MET A 154 -15.03 4.08 -14.27
N SER A 155 -16.15 3.71 -14.88
CA SER A 155 -17.02 4.60 -15.67
C SER A 155 -17.88 5.46 -14.77
#